data_AF-A0A0A3JJ40-F1
#
_entry.id   AF-A0A0A3JJ40-F1
#
_cell.length_a   1.000
_cell.length_b   1.000
_cell.length_c   1.000
_cell.angle_alpha   90.00
_cell.angle_beta   90.00
_cell.angle_gamma   90.00
#
_symmetry.space_group_name_H-M   'P 1'
#
loop_
_entity.id
_entity.type
_entity.pdbx_description
1 polymer ?
#
loop_
_entity_poly.entity_id
_entity_poly.type
_entity_poly.pdbx_seq_one_letter_code
_entity_poly.pdbx_strand_id
1 'polypeptide(L)' 'MNHNKEEFGRTDVEEVKRKNAESGLSYKEILEVLAQTGGHGTATYSNTDVEQVKRSIHSNE' A
#
# COMPACT_ATOMS: atom_id res chain seq x y z
N MET A 1 -24.36 26.56 -24.50
CA MET A 1 -25.34 25.79 -23.70
C MET A 1 -24.58 24.68 -23.02
N ASN A 2 -24.76 24.55 -21.71
CA ASN A 2 -24.05 23.61 -20.83
C ASN A 2 -24.18 22.16 -21.29
N HIS A 3 -23.05 21.49 -21.49
CA HIS A 3 -22.99 20.04 -21.56
C HIS A 3 -22.86 19.48 -20.15
N ASN A 4 -23.91 19.67 -19.34
CA ASN A 4 -24.07 18.92 -18.10
C ASN A 4 -24.46 17.50 -18.50
N LYS A 5 -23.46 16.71 -18.89
CA LYS A 5 -23.64 15.30 -19.19
C LYS A 5 -23.39 14.53 -17.90
N GLU A 6 -24.42 14.51 -17.06
CA GLU A 6 -24.54 13.55 -15.97
C GLU A 6 -24.76 12.16 -16.59
N GLU A 7 -23.68 11.52 -17.04
CA GLU A 7 -23.67 10.12 -17.46
C GLU A 7 -23.67 9.23 -16.21
N PHE A 8 -24.86 8.92 -15.71
CA PHE A 8 -25.05 7.77 -14.82
C PHE A 8 -24.61 6.50 -15.57
N GLY A 9 -23.46 5.95 -15.20
CA GLY A 9 -23.10 4.55 -15.47
C GLY A 9 -21.99 4.24 -16.47
N ARG A 10 -21.22 5.23 -16.96
CA ARG A 10 -19.99 4.96 -17.73
C ARG A 10 -18.78 5.67 -17.11
N THR A 11 -17.79 4.89 -16.71
CA THR A 11 -16.50 5.40 -16.25
C THR A 11 -15.70 5.90 -17.45
N ASP A 12 -15.29 7.17 -17.42
CA ASP A 12 -14.29 7.70 -18.36
C ASP A 12 -12.93 7.05 -18.05
N VAL A 13 -12.51 6.13 -18.92
CA VAL A 13 -11.30 5.34 -18.73
C VAL A 13 -10.04 6.21 -18.85
N GLU A 14 -10.04 7.23 -19.70
CA GLU A 14 -8.86 8.08 -19.90
C GLU A 14 -8.66 9.01 -18.69
N GLU A 15 -9.74 9.56 -18.15
CA GLU A 15 -9.68 10.35 -16.92
C GLU A 15 -9.26 9.50 -15.71
N VAL A 16 -9.70 8.24 -15.63
CA VAL A 16 -9.26 7.32 -14.57
C VAL A 16 -7.79 6.97 -14.68
N LYS A 17 -7.28 6.71 -15.90
CA LYS A 17 -5.84 6.46 -16.11
C LYS A 17 -5.01 7.68 -15.69
N ARG A 18 -5.43 8.88 -16.07
CA ARG A 18 -4.77 10.13 -15.68
C ARG A 18 -4.73 10.28 -14.16
N LYS A 19 -5.87 10.11 -13.49
CA LYS A 19 -5.94 10.18 -12.03
C LYS A 19 -5.08 9.12 -11.36
N ASN A 20 -5.08 7.87 -11.84
CA ASN A 20 -4.23 6.81 -11.28
C ASN A 20 -2.74 7.14 -11.41
N ALA A 21 -2.32 7.71 -12.55
CA ALA A 21 -0.94 8.16 -12.74
C ALA A 21 -0.55 9.31 -11.78
N GLU A 22 -1.51 10.15 -11.40
CA GLU A 22 -1.32 11.26 -10.45
C GLU A 22 -1.52 10.86 -8.97
N SER A 23 -2.02 9.65 -8.70
CA SER A 23 -2.41 9.21 -7.34
C SER A 23 -1.23 8.73 -6.48
N GLY A 24 -0.03 8.64 -7.06
CA GLY A 24 1.14 8.09 -6.39
C GLY A 24 1.15 6.57 -6.35
N LEU A 25 1.84 6.00 -5.36
CA LEU A 25 2.00 4.56 -5.22
C LEU A 25 0.65 3.88 -4.97
N SER A 26 0.42 2.76 -5.64
CA SER A 26 -0.71 1.89 -5.32
C SER A 26 -0.55 1.28 -3.94
N TYR A 27 -1.65 0.77 -3.40
CA TYR A 27 -1.66 0.09 -2.11
C TYR A 27 -0.63 -1.06 -2.03
N LYS A 28 -0.48 -1.84 -3.11
CA LYS A 28 0.50 -2.94 -3.15
C LYS A 28 1.94 -2.42 -3.13
N GLU A 29 2.22 -1.38 -3.92
CA GLU A 29 3.56 -0.77 -3.94
C GLU A 29 3.92 -0.15 -2.59
N ILE A 30 2.96 0.48 -1.91
CA ILE A 30 3.17 0.98 -0.53
C ILE A 30 3.46 -0.18 0.42
N LEU A 31 2.73 -1.29 0.34
CA LEU A 31 3.00 -2.46 1.17
C LEU A 31 4.39 -3.04 0.91
N GLU A 32 4.84 -3.09 -0.34
CA GLU A 32 6.19 -3.54 -0.69
C GLU A 32 7.26 -2.62 -0.12
N VAL A 33 7.08 -1.30 -0.23
CA VAL A 33 7.98 -0.32 0.39
C VAL A 33 8.03 -0.53 1.90
N LEU A 34 6.87 -0.62 2.56
CA LEU A 34 6.79 -0.84 4.01
C LEU A 34 7.40 -2.17 4.46
N ALA A 35 7.27 -3.23 3.66
CA ALA A 35 7.88 -4.52 3.93
C ALA A 35 9.42 -4.47 3.79
N GLN A 36 9.94 -3.75 2.79
CA GLN A 36 11.37 -3.58 2.57
C GLN A 36 12.03 -2.69 3.63
N THR A 37 11.38 -1.58 4.00
CA THR A 37 11.94 -0.62 4.97
C THR A 37 11.63 -1.00 6.41
N GLY A 38 10.59 -1.80 6.64
CA GLY A 38 9.96 -1.95 7.94
C GLY A 38 9.29 -0.65 8.41
N GLY A 39 8.77 -0.65 9.64
CA GLY A 39 8.28 0.56 10.29
C GLY A 39 9.41 1.35 10.95
N HIS A 40 9.69 2.56 10.46
CA HIS A 40 10.67 3.46 11.09
C HIS A 40 10.12 4.03 12.41
N GLY A 41 10.84 3.82 13.51
CA GLY A 41 10.45 4.33 14.83
C GLY A 41 9.26 3.60 15.46
N THR A 42 8.72 2.56 14.82
CA THR A 42 7.59 1.79 15.37
C THR A 42 8.02 0.63 16.25
N ALA A 43 9.32 0.38 16.38
CA ALA A 43 9.86 -0.68 17.23
C ALA A 43 9.37 -0.57 18.69
N THR A 44 9.20 0.66 19.20
CA THR A 44 8.63 0.93 20.53
C THR A 44 7.21 0.41 20.72
N TYR A 45 6.42 0.31 19.66
CA TYR A 45 5.05 -0.21 19.73
C TYR A 45 4.98 -1.73 19.48
N SER A 46 6.12 -2.35 19.17
CA SER A 46 6.21 -3.79 18.95
C SER A 46 6.51 -4.50 20.27
N ASN A 47 5.64 -5.42 20.68
CA ASN A 47 5.91 -6.35 21.78
C ASN A 47 6.65 -7.62 21.30
N THR A 48 7.11 -7.63 20.04
CA THR A 48 7.81 -8.78 19.47
C THR A 48 9.23 -8.88 20.03
N ASP A 49 9.53 -9.98 20.72
CA ASP A 49 10.89 -10.35 21.09
C ASP A 49 11.63 -10.90 19.86
N VAL A 50 12.56 -10.09 19.32
CA VAL A 50 13.35 -10.43 18.14
C VAL A 50 14.18 -11.71 18.31
N GLU A 51 14.66 -12.01 19.52
CA GLU A 51 15.46 -13.20 19.80
C GLU A 51 14.58 -14.45 19.86
N GLN A 52 13.35 -14.33 20.35
CA GLN A 52 12.36 -15.41 20.28
C GLN A 52 12.03 -15.78 18.83
N VAL A 53 11.80 -14.77 17.98
CA VAL A 53 11.48 -15.00 16.56
C VAL A 53 12.66 -15.63 15.82
N LYS A 54 13.90 -15.18 16.07
CA LYS A 54 15.08 -15.82 15.47
C LYS A 54 15.19 -17.29 15.86
N ARG A 55 14.96 -17.63 17.13
CA ARG A 55 14.95 -19.03 17.59
C ARG A 55 13.89 -19.87 16.90
N SER A 56 12.66 -19.36 16.72
CA SER A 56 11.59 -20.13 16.07
C SER A 56 11.84 -20.37 14.57
N ILE A 57 12.50 -19.45 13.88
CA ILE A 57 12.85 -19.61 12.46
C ILE A 57 13.99 -20.65 12.29
N HIS A 58 15.07 -20.52 13.06
CA HIS A 58 16.25 -21.39 12.91
C HIS A 58 16.12 -22.73 13.64
N SER A 59 15.22 -22.87 14.62
CA SER A 59 14.98 -24.15 15.30
C SER A 59 14.13 -25.12 14.48
N ASN A 60 13.59 -24.68 13.33
CA ASN A 60 12.88 -25.53 12.37
C ASN A 60 13.77 -25.94 11.18
N GLU A 61 15.09 -25.69 11.22
CA GLU A 61 16.08 -26.26 10.30
C GLU A 61 16.72 -27.54 10.84
#